data_AF-A0A9E7L9D5-F1
#
_entry.id   AF-A0A9E7L9D5-F1
#
_cell.length_a   1.000
_cell.length_b   1.000
_cell.length_c   1.000
_cell.angle_alpha   90.00
_cell.angle_beta   90.00
_cell.angle_gamma   90.00
#
_symmetry.space_group_name_H-M   'P 1'
#
loop_
_entity.id
_entity.type
_entity.pdbx_description
1 polymer ?
#
loop_
_entity_poly.entity_id
_entity_poly.type
_entity_poly.pdbx_seq_one_letter_code
_entity_poly.pdbx_strand_id
1 'polypeptide(L)'
;MLLLDFPGSAAVVATLLLALVALSGWRPRVERLRPDETDGAKPDPECSTALPAHASARLCSVCKASAFWRCKCCKAVLYCSQKCQIIHWRSGHGKLARGIPEERRGFRLDHQAELPDGSTTFRSKVERLHKILNEMEASLSSHKAERKAQSSMHGSSVAFHPKPSQEAVDAARTDRRASEGLRSAELSTLRAELEQAIAERDALSSKVAILKLEIKRLSQLIEEGPIGEDVI
;
A
#
# COMPACT_ATOMS: atom_id res chain seq x y z
N MET A 1 -2.99 -37.65 -19.69
CA MET A 1 -4.14 -36.96 -19.07
C MET A 1 -4.19 -37.36 -17.60
N LEU A 2 -3.13 -37.05 -16.86
CA LEU A 2 -3.00 -37.26 -15.42
C LEU A 2 -2.07 -36.14 -14.99
N LEU A 3 -2.56 -35.14 -14.27
CA LEU A 3 -1.81 -34.28 -13.33
C LEU A 3 -2.66 -33.05 -12.97
N LEU A 4 -2.77 -32.83 -11.65
CA LEU A 4 -3.20 -31.61 -10.95
C LEU A 4 -4.68 -31.49 -10.55
N ASP A 5 -5.25 -32.52 -9.94
CA ASP A 5 -6.27 -32.36 -8.90
C ASP A 5 -5.64 -32.69 -7.53
N PHE A 6 -4.66 -31.88 -7.11
CA PHE A 6 -4.12 -31.95 -5.75
C PHE A 6 -4.87 -30.89 -4.90
N PRO A 7 -5.74 -31.29 -3.96
CA PRO A 7 -6.48 -30.36 -3.10
C PRO A 7 -5.59 -29.52 -2.16
N GLY A 8 -4.27 -29.69 -2.22
CA GLY A 8 -3.29 -28.90 -1.44
C GLY A 8 -2.75 -27.64 -2.12
N SER A 9 -3.00 -27.41 -3.41
CA SER A 9 -2.39 -26.26 -4.12
C SER A 9 -2.91 -24.92 -3.62
N ALA A 10 -4.20 -24.83 -3.28
CA ALA A 10 -4.79 -23.61 -2.72
C ALA A 10 -4.20 -23.26 -1.34
N ALA A 11 -3.92 -24.26 -0.50
CA ALA A 11 -3.32 -24.05 0.82
C ALA A 11 -1.87 -23.54 0.71
N VAL A 12 -1.10 -24.08 -0.24
CA VAL A 12 0.29 -23.64 -0.48
C VAL A 12 0.32 -22.20 -1.01
N VAL A 13 -0.56 -21.86 -1.96
CA VAL A 13 -0.66 -20.49 -2.48
C VAL A 13 -1.11 -19.50 -1.41
N ALA A 14 -2.11 -19.84 -0.59
CA ALA A 14 -2.57 -18.99 0.50
C ALA A 14 -1.46 -18.76 1.56
N THR A 15 -0.68 -19.79 1.87
CA THR A 15 0.45 -19.69 2.82
C THR A 15 1.56 -18.80 2.27
N LEU A 16 1.90 -18.93 0.98
CA LEU A 16 2.88 -18.06 0.32
C LEU A 16 2.43 -16.60 0.28
N LEU A 17 1.15 -16.34 -0.02
CA LEU A 17 0.60 -14.98 -0.02
C LEU A 17 0.63 -14.33 1.37
N LEU A 18 0.26 -15.07 2.43
CA LEU A 18 0.32 -14.58 3.80
C LEU A 18 1.76 -14.29 4.24
N ALA A 19 2.72 -15.15 3.86
CA ALA A 19 4.14 -14.92 4.14
C ALA A 19 4.68 -13.67 3.41
N LEU A 20 4.29 -13.45 2.15
CA LEU A 20 4.64 -12.25 1.40
C LEU A 20 4.06 -10.97 2.03
N VAL A 21 2.79 -11.01 2.48
CA VAL A 21 2.16 -9.90 3.21
C VAL A 21 2.91 -9.61 4.52
N ALA A 22 3.26 -10.63 5.30
CA ALA A 22 4.02 -10.46 6.54
C ALA A 22 5.42 -9.86 6.32
N LEU A 23 6.14 -10.31 5.27
CA LEU A 23 7.49 -9.84 4.92
C LEU A 23 7.50 -8.44 4.31
N SER A 24 6.42 -8.02 3.65
CA SER A 24 6.29 -6.67 3.08
C SER A 24 6.18 -5.57 4.15
N GLY A 25 6.16 -5.92 5.44
CA GLY A 25 5.99 -4.97 6.53
C GLY A 25 4.62 -4.29 6.53
N TRP A 26 3.66 -4.84 5.77
CA TRP A 26 2.29 -4.36 5.71
C TRP A 26 1.60 -4.74 7.02
N ARG A 27 1.78 -3.89 8.03
CA ARG A 27 0.94 -3.92 9.22
C ARG A 27 -0.42 -3.38 8.77
N PRO A 28 -1.51 -4.17 8.80
CA PRO A 28 -2.83 -3.58 8.68
C PRO A 28 -2.87 -2.49 9.74
N ARG A 29 -3.17 -1.27 9.29
CA ARG A 29 -3.40 -0.13 10.18
C ARG A 29 -4.67 -0.48 10.95
N VAL A 30 -4.51 -1.24 12.02
CA VAL A 30 -5.55 -1.44 13.01
C VAL A 30 -5.71 -0.06 13.62
N GLU A 31 -6.70 0.67 13.11
CA GLU A 31 -7.19 1.89 13.71
C GLU A 31 -7.50 1.50 15.15
N ARG A 32 -6.60 1.88 16.06
CA ARG A 32 -6.74 1.63 17.48
C ARG A 32 -7.92 2.49 17.91
N LEU A 33 -9.13 1.93 17.82
CA LEU A 33 -10.30 2.43 18.54
C LEU A 33 -9.83 2.50 19.98
N ARG A 34 -9.48 3.72 20.41
CA ARG A 34 -9.32 4.02 21.83
C ARG A 34 -10.66 3.61 22.47
N PRO A 35 -10.66 2.74 23.47
CA PRO A 35 -11.80 2.66 24.37
C PRO A 35 -12.08 4.07 24.87
N ASP A 36 -13.32 4.48 24.74
CA ASP A 36 -13.84 5.67 25.40
C ASP A 36 -13.79 5.37 26.91
N GLU A 37 -12.67 5.70 27.55
CA GLU A 37 -12.57 5.77 29.01
C GLU A 37 -13.27 7.04 29.47
N THR A 38 -14.60 7.02 29.42
CA THR A 38 -15.41 7.72 30.41
C THR A 38 -15.31 6.92 31.69
N ASP A 39 -14.55 7.41 32.68
CA ASP A 39 -14.95 7.45 34.08
C ASP A 39 -13.82 8.00 34.97
N GLY A 40 -14.14 9.04 35.76
CA GLY A 40 -13.48 9.24 37.05
C GLY A 40 -12.50 10.40 37.23
N ALA A 41 -12.58 11.50 36.46
CA ALA A 41 -11.92 12.74 36.88
C ALA A 41 -12.87 13.53 37.81
N LYS A 42 -12.58 13.46 39.11
CA LYS A 42 -13.14 14.30 40.17
C LYS A 42 -12.90 15.78 39.82
N PRO A 43 -13.93 16.64 39.73
CA PRO A 43 -13.71 18.05 39.48
C PRO A 43 -13.17 18.73 40.75
N ASP A 44 -12.02 19.35 40.62
CA ASP A 44 -11.50 20.27 41.64
C ASP A 44 -12.47 21.46 41.74
N PRO A 45 -12.97 21.80 42.94
CA PRO A 45 -13.72 23.02 43.13
C PRO A 45 -12.73 24.19 43.25
N GLU A 46 -13.08 25.29 42.59
CA GLU A 46 -12.53 26.64 42.79
C GLU A 46 -11.30 27.03 41.96
N CYS A 47 -11.56 27.46 40.73
CA CYS A 47 -10.88 28.64 40.19
C CYS A 47 -11.94 29.61 39.65
N SER A 48 -12.64 30.26 40.58
CA SER A 48 -13.42 31.47 40.30
C SER A 48 -12.47 32.65 40.18
N THR A 49 -11.91 32.84 38.99
CA THR A 49 -11.53 34.19 38.54
C THR A 49 -12.51 34.60 37.47
N ALA A 50 -13.50 35.39 37.89
CA ALA A 50 -14.36 36.13 36.99
C ALA A 50 -13.49 37.02 36.10
N LEU A 51 -13.40 36.65 34.81
CA LEU A 51 -12.92 37.55 33.76
C LEU A 51 -14.11 38.03 32.94
N PRO A 52 -14.06 39.28 32.44
CA PRO A 52 -15.22 39.95 31.88
C PRO A 52 -15.64 39.32 30.56
N ALA A 53 -16.94 39.42 30.29
CA ALA A 53 -17.60 39.06 29.06
C ALA A 53 -16.91 39.66 27.84
N HIS A 54 -16.13 38.84 27.13
CA HIS A 54 -16.08 38.70 25.66
C HIS A 54 -15.13 37.53 25.33
N ALA A 55 -15.39 36.36 25.91
CA ALA A 55 -14.71 35.13 25.52
C ALA A 55 -15.16 34.78 24.10
N SER A 56 -14.38 35.17 23.09
CA SER A 56 -14.58 34.77 21.71
C SER A 56 -14.71 33.24 21.68
N ALA A 57 -15.92 32.74 21.42
CA ALA A 57 -16.19 31.32 21.44
C ALA A 57 -15.17 30.60 20.54
N ARG A 58 -14.45 29.62 21.09
CA ARG A 58 -13.45 28.83 20.35
C ARG A 58 -14.17 27.83 19.46
N LEU A 59 -14.68 28.31 18.33
CA LEU A 59 -15.50 27.51 17.43
C LEU A 59 -14.70 26.96 16.25
N CYS A 60 -15.07 25.75 15.83
CA CYS A 60 -14.53 25.09 14.65
C CYS A 60 -14.86 25.92 13.41
N SER A 61 -13.85 26.20 12.59
CA SER A 61 -14.03 26.95 11.34
C SER A 61 -15.03 26.32 10.37
N VAL A 62 -15.13 24.98 10.38
CA VAL A 62 -15.98 24.20 9.47
C VAL A 62 -17.40 24.03 10.02
N CYS A 63 -17.55 23.37 11.17
CA CYS A 63 -18.86 22.97 11.69
C CYS A 63 -19.37 23.85 12.84
N LYS A 64 -18.61 24.87 13.24
CA LYS A 64 -18.95 25.79 14.35
C LYS A 64 -19.13 25.14 15.74
N ALA A 65 -18.82 23.85 15.91
CA ALA A 65 -18.76 23.20 17.23
C ALA A 65 -17.57 23.69 18.07
N SER A 66 -17.57 23.44 19.38
CA SER A 66 -16.44 23.76 20.27
C SER A 66 -15.13 23.10 19.77
N ALA A 67 -14.05 23.88 19.73
CA ALA A 67 -12.78 23.49 19.13
C ALA A 67 -11.60 23.89 20.03
N PHE A 68 -10.66 22.96 20.16
CA PHE A 68 -9.47 23.11 21.00
C PHE A 68 -8.17 22.97 20.21
N TRP A 69 -8.24 22.49 18.96
CA TRP A 69 -7.06 22.30 18.11
C TRP A 69 -6.85 23.48 17.17
N ARG A 70 -5.65 24.06 17.18
CA ARG A 70 -5.25 25.10 16.21
C ARG A 70 -4.56 24.48 15.00
N CYS A 71 -4.66 25.13 13.85
CA CYS A 71 -3.86 24.76 12.68
C CYS A 71 -2.36 24.87 13.01
N LYS A 72 -1.60 23.80 12.78
CA LYS A 72 -0.15 23.79 13.05
C LYS A 72 0.64 24.85 12.27
N CYS A 73 0.16 25.23 11.08
CA CYS A 73 0.82 26.25 10.26
C CYS A 73 0.39 27.65 10.67
N CYS A 74 -0.87 28.04 10.44
CA CYS A 74 -1.27 29.43 10.65
C CYS A 74 -1.54 29.79 12.12
N LYS A 75 -1.78 28.80 13.00
CA LYS A 75 -2.20 28.94 14.42
C LYS A 75 -3.46 29.79 14.68
N ALA A 76 -4.02 30.44 13.66
CA ALA A 76 -5.17 31.33 13.76
C ALA A 76 -6.52 30.59 13.72
N VAL A 77 -6.58 29.44 13.03
CA VAL A 77 -7.84 28.71 12.82
C VAL A 77 -7.96 27.52 13.75
N LEU A 78 -9.15 27.34 14.33
CA LEU A 78 -9.50 26.24 15.22
C LEU A 78 -10.32 25.15 14.50
N TYR A 79 -10.11 23.89 14.92
CA TYR A 79 -10.83 22.71 14.46
C TYR A 79 -11.25 21.83 15.64
N CYS A 80 -12.42 21.20 15.54
CA CYS A 80 -12.84 20.18 16.51
C CYS A 80 -12.20 18.80 16.22
N SER A 81 -11.76 18.55 14.99
CA SER A 81 -11.17 17.28 14.56
C SER A 81 -10.23 17.42 13.36
N GLN A 82 -9.37 16.42 13.16
CA GLN A 82 -8.47 16.34 11.99
C GLN A 82 -9.25 16.30 10.67
N LYS A 83 -10.44 15.69 10.64
CA LYS A 83 -11.31 15.66 9.46
C LYS A 83 -11.71 17.08 9.03
N CYS A 84 -12.14 17.91 9.99
CA CYS A 84 -12.47 19.33 9.72
C CYS A 84 -11.23 20.11 9.26
N GLN A 85 -10.06 19.82 9.81
CA GLN A 85 -8.80 20.43 9.36
C GLN A 85 -8.51 20.11 7.89
N ILE A 86 -8.65 18.85 7.46
CA ILE A 86 -8.40 18.44 6.07
C ILE A 86 -9.39 19.07 5.11
N ILE A 87 -10.69 19.10 5.47
CA ILE A 87 -11.74 19.70 4.65
C ILE A 87 -11.44 21.19 4.43
N HIS A 88 -11.20 21.94 5.52
CA HIS A 88 -10.89 23.36 5.42
C HIS A 88 -9.57 23.64 4.68
N TRP A 89 -8.58 22.77 4.85
CA TRP A 89 -7.29 22.87 4.12
C TRP A 89 -7.49 22.76 2.61
N ARG A 90 -8.27 21.77 2.17
CA ARG A 90 -8.58 21.53 0.75
C ARG A 90 -9.43 22.66 0.15
N SER A 91 -10.28 23.31 0.94
CA SER A 91 -11.09 24.46 0.51
C SER A 91 -10.30 25.75 0.26
N GLY A 92 -8.97 25.74 0.39
CA GLY A 92 -8.11 26.87 -0.01
C GLY A 92 -7.32 27.51 1.14
N HIS A 93 -7.50 27.06 2.39
CA HIS A 93 -6.73 27.56 3.52
C HIS A 93 -5.21 27.31 3.37
N GLY A 94 -4.82 26.29 2.59
CA GLY A 94 -3.41 26.05 2.26
C GLY A 94 -2.78 27.03 1.28
N LYS A 95 -3.57 27.76 0.47
CA LYS A 95 -3.05 28.66 -0.57
C LYS A 95 -2.73 30.07 -0.06
N LEU A 96 -3.33 30.49 1.07
CA LEU A 96 -3.21 31.84 1.62
C LEU A 96 -2.36 31.94 2.90
N ALA A 97 -1.82 30.83 3.41
CA ALA A 97 -0.90 30.84 4.56
C ALA A 97 0.51 31.39 4.22
N ARG A 98 0.59 32.41 3.35
CA ARG A 98 1.80 33.04 2.80
C ARG A 98 2.31 34.20 3.66
N GLY A 99 2.39 33.99 4.97
CA GLY A 99 2.93 34.99 5.91
C GLY A 99 3.76 34.39 7.03
N ILE A 100 4.19 33.13 6.91
CA ILE A 100 5.05 32.48 7.92
C ILE A 100 6.50 32.60 7.43
N PRO A 101 7.45 33.07 8.28
CA PRO A 101 8.88 33.07 7.97
C PRO A 101 9.32 31.69 7.47
N GLU A 102 10.06 31.69 6.37
CA GLU A 102 10.40 30.52 5.56
C GLU A 102 11.15 29.42 6.31
N GLU A 103 11.80 29.75 7.42
CA GLU A 103 12.60 28.85 8.26
C GLU A 103 11.84 27.69 8.93
N ARG A 104 10.51 27.79 9.09
CA ARG A 104 9.68 26.71 9.69
C ARG A 104 8.82 25.95 8.68
N ARG A 105 9.21 25.96 7.40
CA ARG A 105 8.52 25.20 6.33
C ARG A 105 8.91 23.70 6.27
N GLY A 106 9.73 23.23 7.21
CA GLY A 106 10.14 21.82 7.33
C GLY A 106 9.15 20.91 8.06
N PHE A 107 7.85 20.93 7.74
CA PHE A 107 6.96 19.80 8.06
C PHE A 107 5.65 19.86 7.24
N ARG A 108 5.76 19.65 5.93
CA ARG A 108 4.64 19.11 5.16
C ARG A 108 5.14 18.18 4.06
N LEU A 109 4.39 17.10 3.94
CA LEU A 109 4.42 16.06 2.93
C LEU A 109 4.23 16.67 1.54
N ASP A 110 5.29 17.23 0.98
CA ASP A 110 5.44 17.45 -0.45
C ASP A 110 6.52 16.48 -0.94
N HIS A 111 6.17 15.20 -0.99
CA HIS A 111 6.94 14.18 -1.71
C HIS A 111 6.46 14.13 -3.17
N GLN A 112 6.51 15.29 -3.81
CA GLN A 112 6.39 15.44 -5.25
C GLN A 112 7.33 16.56 -5.71
N ALA A 113 8.54 16.56 -5.14
CA ALA A 113 9.70 17.11 -5.82
C ALA A 113 10.13 16.06 -6.85
N GLU A 114 10.33 16.50 -8.08
CA GLU A 114 10.84 15.69 -9.18
C GLU A 114 12.17 15.06 -8.79
N LEU A 115 12.11 13.81 -8.35
CA LEU A 115 13.27 12.94 -8.29
C LEU A 115 13.67 12.60 -9.73
N PRO A 116 14.98 12.53 -10.04
CA PRO A 116 15.46 12.15 -11.36
C PRO A 116 14.80 10.84 -11.80
N ASP A 117 14.46 10.78 -13.08
CA ASP A 117 13.53 9.88 -13.81
C ASP A 117 13.83 8.36 -13.74
N GLY A 118 14.45 7.86 -12.69
CA GLY A 118 14.68 6.44 -12.42
C GLY A 118 13.75 5.82 -11.36
N SER A 119 13.03 6.63 -10.60
CA SER A 119 12.20 6.20 -9.46
C SER A 119 10.81 5.65 -9.86
N THR A 120 10.39 5.80 -11.11
CA THR A 120 9.12 5.24 -11.64
C THR A 120 9.18 3.72 -11.83
N THR A 121 10.35 3.09 -11.68
CA THR A 121 10.54 1.67 -12.04
C THR A 121 9.84 0.70 -11.10
N PHE A 122 9.91 0.85 -9.78
CA PHE A 122 9.37 -0.18 -8.88
C PHE A 122 7.84 -0.19 -8.81
N ARG A 123 7.21 0.98 -8.56
CA ARG A 123 5.76 1.05 -8.43
C ARG A 123 5.06 0.67 -9.73
N SER A 124 5.54 1.16 -10.87
CA SER A 124 4.98 0.81 -12.18
C SER A 124 5.26 -0.65 -12.55
N LYS A 125 6.41 -1.23 -12.17
CA LYS A 125 6.65 -2.68 -12.31
C LYS A 125 5.66 -3.48 -11.47
N VAL A 126 5.43 -3.11 -10.21
CA VAL A 126 4.45 -3.78 -9.32
C VAL A 126 3.03 -3.68 -9.88
N GLU A 127 2.63 -2.51 -10.38
CA GLU A 127 1.33 -2.30 -11.00
C GLU A 127 1.16 -3.12 -12.29
N ARG A 128 2.22 -3.22 -13.11
CA ARG A 128 2.24 -4.08 -14.30
C ARG A 128 2.13 -5.56 -13.94
N LEU A 129 2.84 -6.02 -12.91
CA LEU A 129 2.74 -7.41 -12.42
C LEU A 129 1.34 -7.73 -11.87
N HIS A 130 0.74 -6.82 -11.11
CA HIS A 130 -0.64 -6.97 -10.65
C HIS A 130 -1.63 -7.09 -11.82
N LYS A 131 -1.44 -6.28 -12.86
CA LYS A 131 -2.28 -6.33 -14.07
C LYS A 131 -2.17 -7.69 -14.76
N ILE A 132 -0.95 -8.19 -14.95
CA ILE A 132 -0.70 -9.51 -15.56
C ILE A 132 -1.35 -10.64 -14.76
N LEU A 133 -1.23 -10.62 -13.42
CA LEU A 133 -1.85 -11.62 -12.55
C LEU A 133 -3.39 -11.63 -12.69
N ASN A 134 -4.02 -10.46 -12.71
CA ASN A 134 -5.47 -10.35 -12.90
C ASN A 134 -5.91 -10.83 -14.29
N GLU A 135 -5.14 -10.54 -15.35
CA GLU A 135 -5.42 -11.02 -16.72
C GLU A 135 -5.29 -12.55 -16.82
N MET A 136 -4.29 -13.15 -16.16
CA MET A 136 -4.14 -14.60 -16.07
C MET A 136 -5.31 -15.26 -15.33
N GLU A 137 -5.75 -14.68 -14.21
CA GLU A 137 -6.88 -15.18 -13.42
C GLU A 137 -8.20 -15.09 -14.21
N ALA A 138 -8.44 -13.98 -14.91
CA ALA A 138 -9.59 -13.83 -15.79
C ALA A 138 -9.59 -14.87 -16.92
N SER A 139 -8.43 -15.14 -17.51
CA SER A 139 -8.27 -16.13 -18.59
C SER A 139 -8.55 -17.56 -18.09
N LEU A 140 -8.06 -17.91 -16.89
CA LEU A 140 -8.35 -19.20 -16.25
C LEU A 140 -9.83 -19.38 -15.93
N SER A 141 -10.49 -18.31 -15.45
CA SER A 141 -11.92 -18.31 -15.18
C SER A 141 -12.74 -18.54 -16.45
N SER A 142 -12.39 -17.84 -17.54
CA SER A 142 -13.04 -18.02 -18.85
C SER A 142 -12.87 -19.44 -19.39
N HIS A 143 -11.66 -20.00 -19.36
CA HIS A 143 -11.41 -21.38 -19.81
C HIS A 143 -12.19 -22.42 -19.00
N LYS A 144 -12.36 -22.19 -17.70
CA LYS A 144 -13.16 -23.08 -16.83
C LYS A 144 -14.64 -23.03 -17.20
N ALA A 145 -15.18 -21.85 -17.51
CA ALA A 145 -16.56 -21.69 -17.99
C ALA A 145 -16.78 -22.37 -19.35
N GLU A 146 -15.83 -22.23 -20.28
CA GLU A 146 -15.91 -22.81 -21.61
C GLU A 146 -15.84 -24.35 -21.57
N ARG A 147 -14.94 -24.93 -20.76
CA ARG A 147 -14.91 -26.39 -20.54
C ARG A 147 -16.21 -26.93 -19.96
N LYS A 148 -16.85 -26.17 -19.05
CA LYS A 148 -18.15 -26.54 -18.48
C LYS A 148 -19.25 -26.52 -19.55
N ALA A 149 -19.24 -25.53 -20.44
CA ALA A 149 -20.19 -25.45 -21.56
C ALA A 149 -19.97 -26.60 -22.58
N GLN A 150 -18.71 -26.89 -22.94
CA GLN A 150 -18.37 -27.99 -23.85
C GLN A 150 -18.74 -29.36 -23.27
N SER A 151 -18.52 -29.58 -21.96
CA SER A 151 -18.96 -30.78 -21.24
C SER A 151 -20.48 -30.94 -21.25
N SER A 152 -21.25 -29.85 -21.23
CA SER A 152 -22.71 -29.89 -21.27
C SER A 152 -23.27 -30.28 -22.65
N MET A 153 -22.55 -29.97 -23.74
CA MET A 153 -23.02 -30.24 -25.11
C MET A 153 -22.68 -31.64 -25.64
N HIS A 154 -21.78 -32.39 -24.99
CA HIS A 154 -21.40 -33.74 -25.41
C HIS A 154 -22.27 -34.85 -24.76
N GLY A 155 -23.34 -34.48 -24.05
CA GLY A 155 -24.40 -35.42 -23.71
C GLY A 155 -25.26 -35.71 -24.96
N SER A 156 -25.29 -36.96 -25.42
CA SER A 156 -26.27 -37.54 -26.35
C SER A 156 -26.04 -37.58 -27.86
N SER A 157 -24.91 -37.16 -28.44
CA SER A 157 -24.67 -37.36 -29.89
C SER A 157 -23.39 -38.13 -30.18
N VAL A 158 -23.51 -39.45 -30.34
CA VAL A 158 -22.46 -40.34 -30.85
C VAL A 158 -22.38 -40.19 -32.38
N ALA A 159 -21.99 -39.01 -32.85
CA ALA A 159 -21.69 -38.81 -34.27
C ALA A 159 -20.33 -39.43 -34.58
N PHE A 160 -20.28 -40.29 -35.58
CA PHE A 160 -19.08 -41.02 -35.99
C PHE A 160 -18.10 -40.03 -36.66
N HIS A 161 -17.22 -39.42 -35.88
CA HIS A 161 -16.16 -38.58 -36.42
C HIS A 161 -15.14 -39.46 -37.17
N PRO A 162 -14.82 -39.15 -38.44
CA PRO A 162 -13.79 -39.86 -39.17
C PRO A 162 -12.45 -39.71 -38.43
N LYS A 163 -11.76 -40.84 -38.26
CA LYS A 163 -10.47 -40.89 -37.57
C LYS A 163 -9.49 -39.95 -38.31
N PRO A 164 -8.81 -39.03 -37.63
CA PRO A 164 -7.83 -38.16 -38.28
C PRO A 164 -6.73 -39.01 -38.91
N SER A 165 -6.23 -38.58 -40.07
CA SER A 165 -5.10 -39.24 -40.72
C SER A 165 -3.86 -39.20 -39.81
N GLN A 166 -3.01 -40.22 -39.91
CA GLN A 166 -1.78 -40.31 -39.11
C GLN A 166 -0.90 -39.07 -39.29
N GLU A 167 -0.83 -38.54 -40.52
CA GLU A 167 -0.10 -37.30 -40.84
C GLU A 167 -0.62 -36.09 -40.05
N ALA A 168 -1.94 -35.95 -39.88
CA ALA A 168 -2.50 -34.86 -39.09
C ALA A 168 -2.16 -34.99 -37.59
N VAL A 169 -2.08 -36.22 -37.07
CA VAL A 169 -1.69 -36.49 -35.69
C VAL A 169 -0.21 -36.14 -35.45
N ASP A 170 0.67 -36.51 -36.39
CA ASP A 170 2.10 -36.24 -36.28
C ASP A 170 2.41 -34.74 -36.45
N ALA A 171 1.73 -34.05 -37.37
CA ALA A 171 1.81 -32.59 -37.51
C ALA A 171 1.40 -31.89 -36.19
N ALA A 172 0.26 -32.26 -35.61
CA ALA A 172 -0.20 -31.68 -34.33
C ALA A 172 0.78 -31.95 -33.18
N ARG A 173 1.49 -33.08 -33.19
CA ARG A 173 2.50 -33.41 -32.17
C ARG A 173 3.74 -32.53 -32.27
N THR A 174 4.18 -32.24 -33.49
CA THR A 174 5.34 -31.36 -33.72
C THR A 174 5.04 -29.92 -33.33
N ASP A 175 3.87 -29.40 -33.70
CA ASP A 175 3.42 -28.06 -33.33
C ASP A 175 3.31 -27.90 -31.81
N ARG A 176 2.74 -28.91 -31.13
CA ARG A 176 2.68 -28.93 -29.67
C ARG A 176 4.07 -28.87 -29.02
N ARG A 177 5.03 -29.66 -29.51
CA ARG A 177 6.41 -29.64 -28.98
C ARG A 177 7.08 -28.28 -29.20
N ALA A 178 6.87 -27.65 -30.35
CA ALA A 178 7.40 -26.31 -30.62
C ALA A 178 6.80 -25.27 -29.65
N SER A 179 5.48 -25.33 -29.42
CA SER A 179 4.79 -24.43 -28.48
C SER A 179 5.23 -24.64 -27.03
N GLU A 180 5.50 -25.89 -26.62
CA GLU A 180 6.01 -26.23 -25.28
C GLU A 180 7.45 -25.75 -25.10
N GLY A 181 8.29 -25.83 -26.14
CA GLY A 181 9.64 -25.29 -26.14
C GLY A 181 9.69 -23.77 -25.96
N LEU A 182 8.85 -23.04 -26.71
CA LEU A 182 8.74 -21.58 -26.59
C LEU A 182 8.29 -21.15 -25.19
N ARG A 183 7.26 -21.81 -24.64
CA ARG A 183 6.78 -21.54 -23.27
C ARG A 183 7.85 -21.85 -22.21
N SER A 184 8.64 -22.90 -22.40
CA SER A 184 9.73 -23.25 -21.49
C SER A 184 10.81 -22.16 -21.46
N ALA A 185 11.17 -21.62 -22.62
CA ALA A 185 12.13 -20.51 -22.73
C ALA A 185 11.58 -19.22 -22.10
N GLU A 186 10.31 -18.88 -22.34
CA GLU A 186 9.68 -17.71 -21.74
C GLU A 186 9.62 -17.81 -20.20
N LEU A 187 9.27 -18.99 -19.67
CA LEU A 187 9.27 -19.25 -18.22
C LEU A 187 10.67 -19.16 -17.61
N SER A 188 11.72 -19.57 -18.31
CA SER A 188 13.08 -19.47 -17.80
C SER A 188 13.55 -18.01 -17.73
N THR A 189 13.21 -17.19 -18.71
CA THR A 189 13.45 -15.73 -18.68
C THR A 189 12.72 -15.07 -17.51
N LEU A 190 11.42 -15.34 -17.36
CA LEU A 190 10.63 -14.77 -16.25
C LEU A 190 11.16 -15.17 -14.88
N ARG A 191 11.64 -16.42 -14.74
CA ARG A 191 12.27 -16.88 -13.49
C ARG A 191 13.55 -16.12 -13.17
N ALA A 192 14.41 -15.91 -14.17
CA ALA A 192 15.65 -15.14 -14.00
C ALA A 192 15.35 -13.68 -13.61
N GLU A 193 14.36 -13.05 -14.26
CA GLU A 193 13.93 -11.68 -13.91
C GLU A 193 13.39 -11.59 -12.47
N LEU A 194 12.63 -12.60 -12.02
CA LEU A 194 12.13 -12.66 -10.65
C LEU A 194 13.27 -12.81 -9.62
N GLU A 195 14.24 -13.68 -9.90
CA GLU A 195 15.41 -13.87 -9.03
C GLU A 195 16.24 -12.57 -8.93
N GLN A 196 16.43 -11.86 -10.05
CA GLN A 196 17.08 -10.54 -10.04
C GLN A 196 16.29 -9.52 -9.20
N ALA A 197 14.97 -9.46 -9.34
CA ALA A 197 14.14 -8.52 -8.58
C ALA A 197 14.17 -8.81 -7.06
N ILE A 198 14.25 -10.08 -6.66
CA ILE A 198 14.41 -10.48 -5.26
C ILE A 198 15.77 -10.01 -4.73
N ALA A 199 16.85 -10.20 -5.50
CA ALA A 199 18.18 -9.73 -5.11
C ALA A 199 18.24 -8.19 -4.96
N GLU A 200 17.62 -7.44 -5.88
CA GLU A 200 17.52 -5.97 -5.79
C GLU A 200 16.75 -5.52 -4.54
N ARG A 201 15.64 -6.20 -4.21
CA ARG A 201 14.87 -5.94 -2.99
C ARG A 201 15.71 -6.18 -1.73
N ASP A 202 16.46 -7.27 -1.67
CA ASP A 202 17.26 -7.63 -0.49
C ASP A 202 18.44 -6.65 -0.31
N ALA A 203 19.02 -6.17 -1.41
CA ALA A 203 20.01 -5.10 -1.40
C ALA A 203 19.43 -3.77 -0.87
N LEU A 204 18.22 -3.38 -1.31
CA LEU A 204 17.52 -2.20 -0.79
C LEU A 204 17.16 -2.35 0.70
N SER A 205 16.71 -3.53 1.12
CA SER A 205 16.40 -3.84 2.52
C SER A 205 17.62 -3.62 3.42
N SER A 206 18.80 -4.08 2.98
CA SER A 206 20.07 -3.85 3.67
C SER A 206 20.42 -2.37 3.78
N LYS A 207 20.22 -1.59 2.71
CA LYS A 207 20.43 -0.12 2.74
C LYS A 207 19.50 0.58 3.73
N VAL A 208 18.23 0.18 3.78
CA VAL A 208 17.26 0.71 4.75
C VAL A 208 17.67 0.37 6.18
N ALA A 209 18.21 -0.83 6.43
CA ALA A 209 18.71 -1.20 7.76
C ALA A 209 19.89 -0.31 8.20
N ILE A 210 20.83 -0.02 7.30
CA ILE A 210 21.96 0.90 7.57
C ILE A 210 21.45 2.30 7.89
N LEU A 211 20.55 2.85 7.08
CA LEU A 211 19.97 4.18 7.33
C LEU A 211 19.24 4.27 8.68
N LYS A 212 18.54 3.20 9.08
CA LYS A 212 17.91 3.13 10.41
C LYS A 212 18.93 3.21 11.56
N LEU A 213 20.08 2.55 11.41
CA LEU A 213 21.15 2.62 12.40
C LEU A 213 21.74 4.03 12.47
N GLU A 214 21.95 4.67 11.32
CA GLU A 214 22.49 6.03 11.28
C GLU A 214 21.53 7.06 11.89
N ILE A 215 20.24 6.95 11.58
CA ILE A 215 19.21 7.78 12.22
C ILE A 215 19.23 7.59 13.74
N LYS A 216 19.34 6.35 14.22
CA LYS A 216 19.41 6.07 15.66
C LYS A 216 20.66 6.68 16.30
N ARG A 217 21.81 6.60 15.63
CA ARG A 217 23.07 7.23 16.08
C ARG A 217 22.95 8.74 16.18
N LEU A 218 22.38 9.39 15.16
CA LEU A 218 22.15 10.83 15.17
C LEU A 218 21.18 11.25 16.28
N SER A 219 20.13 10.46 16.53
CA SER A 219 19.23 10.70 17.67
C SER A 219 19.95 10.68 19.01
N GLN A 220 20.87 9.73 19.23
CA GLN A 220 21.67 9.66 20.47
C GLN A 220 22.56 10.90 20.64
N LEU A 221 23.23 11.35 19.57
CA LEU A 221 24.06 12.56 19.62
C LEU A 221 23.26 13.83 19.94
N ILE A 222 21.99 13.88 19.54
CA ILE A 222 21.10 15.00 19.86
C ILE A 222 20.69 14.96 21.35
N GLU A 223 20.43 13.77 21.89
CA GLU A 223 20.07 13.58 23.31
C GLU A 223 21.26 13.85 24.26
N GLU A 224 22.48 13.52 23.82
CA GLU A 224 23.72 13.72 24.58
C GLU A 224 24.37 15.10 24.35
N GLY A 225 23.82 15.91 23.43
CA GLY A 225 24.33 17.24 23.12
C GLY A 225 24.31 18.14 24.37
N PRO A 226 25.36 18.95 24.60
CA PRO A 226 25.50 19.69 25.84
C PRO A 226 24.32 20.65 26.00
N ILE A 227 23.55 20.44 27.07
CA ILE A 227 22.67 21.45 27.62
C ILE A 227 23.60 22.55 28.11
N GLY A 228 23.90 23.51 27.23
CA GLY A 228 24.67 24.70 27.59
C GLY A 228 23.84 25.54 28.54
N GLU A 229 23.91 25.21 29.83
CA GLU A 229 23.33 26.00 30.92
C GLU A 229 24.28 27.09 31.43
N ASP A 230 25.52 27.17 30.96
CA ASP A 230 26.49 28.17 31.44
C ASP A 230 26.72 29.31 30.43
N VAL A 231 25.70 30.17 30.28
CA VAL A 231 25.88 31.55 29.82
C VAL A 231 25.15 32.47 30.81
N ILE A 232 25.78 32.69 31.96
CA ILE A 232 25.47 33.79 32.89
C ILE A 232 26.80 34.45 33.29
#